data_AF-A0A7S4J9U7-F1
#
_entry.id   AF-A0A7S4J9U7-F1
#
_cell.length_a   1.000
_cell.length_b   1.000
_cell.length_c   1.000
_cell.angle_alpha   90.00
_cell.angle_beta   90.00
_cell.angle_gamma   90.00
#
_symmetry.space_group_name_H-M   'P 1'
#
loop_
_entity.id
_entity.type
_entity.pdbx_description
1 polymer ?
#
loop_
_entity_poly.entity_id
_entity_poly.type
_entity_poly.pdbx_seq_one_letter_code
_entity_poly.pdbx_strand_id
1 'polypeptide(L)'
;FMTMVAFGPPLRLLSALAYTLKACYSFSSIPLPLLHSSRTSISSNRFCSRLMSSTSPDGEATVRGEIYAVPGSGWASPDWNWGYASGTGHDCAMICRRRWSAADSRAALVEALLHPPPANGGLVDADAARDPPFEEVKLVLGLAWQCGRWDGSDGGRGGYGEVLAKMASKAYEPSDDPAKSRSFVEDMRRRYRLLGGGKEDAAEMDSLDVGDDGADLDEARRRCAGLVLRAMGFVQNGL
;
A
#
# COMPACT_ATOMS: atom_id res chain seq x y z
N PHE A 1 -8.83 53.41 -57.01
CA PHE A 1 -10.04 52.78 -56.44
C PHE A 1 -9.57 51.79 -55.38
N MET A 2 -9.31 52.10 -54.10
CA MET A 2 -9.95 52.97 -53.10
C MET A 2 -11.37 52.51 -52.74
N THR A 3 -11.49 51.64 -51.71
CA THR A 3 -12.45 51.77 -50.61
C THR A 3 -11.96 51.00 -49.36
N MET A 4 -11.81 51.73 -48.24
CA MET A 4 -11.80 51.24 -46.85
C MET A 4 -13.19 51.45 -46.25
N VAL A 5 -13.67 50.53 -45.40
CA VAL A 5 -14.54 50.71 -44.20
C VAL A 5 -14.37 49.42 -43.36
N ALA A 6 -13.86 49.31 -42.13
CA ALA A 6 -13.95 50.01 -40.84
C ALA A 6 -15.05 49.47 -39.88
N PHE A 7 -14.68 49.40 -38.58
CA PHE A 7 -15.47 49.28 -37.33
C PHE A 7 -15.83 47.90 -36.72
N GLY A 8 -15.07 47.49 -35.69
CA GLY A 8 -15.45 47.71 -34.26
C GLY A 8 -16.27 46.62 -33.52
N PRO A 9 -15.87 46.19 -32.29
CA PRO A 9 -16.47 45.09 -31.50
C PRO A 9 -17.58 45.56 -30.52
N PRO A 10 -18.25 44.66 -29.75
CA PRO A 10 -17.85 44.52 -28.34
C PRO A 10 -18.14 43.17 -27.61
N LEU A 11 -17.30 42.90 -26.61
CA LEU A 11 -17.59 42.48 -25.22
C LEU A 11 -18.22 41.10 -24.88
N ARG A 12 -17.45 40.41 -24.02
CA ARG A 12 -17.82 39.70 -22.77
C ARG A 12 -18.59 38.38 -22.87
N LEU A 13 -17.93 37.31 -22.44
CA LEU A 13 -18.46 36.48 -21.33
C LEU A 13 -17.32 35.79 -20.58
N LEU A 14 -17.12 36.30 -19.36
CA LEU A 14 -16.44 35.63 -18.26
C LEU A 14 -17.30 34.45 -17.80
N SER A 15 -16.71 33.27 -17.60
CA SER A 15 -17.19 32.35 -16.57
C SER A 15 -16.00 31.63 -15.95
N ALA A 16 -15.55 32.19 -14.84
CA ALA A 16 -14.73 31.52 -13.86
C ALA A 16 -15.56 30.44 -13.15
N LEU A 17 -14.99 29.25 -12.97
CA LEU A 17 -15.37 28.34 -11.90
C LEU A 17 -14.09 27.78 -11.27
N ALA A 18 -13.52 28.61 -10.40
CA ALA A 18 -12.54 28.18 -9.41
C ALA A 18 -13.32 27.58 -8.24
N TYR A 19 -13.29 26.26 -8.09
CA TYR A 19 -13.74 25.60 -6.86
C TYR A 19 -12.56 25.49 -5.90
N THR A 20 -12.40 26.50 -5.06
CA THR A 20 -11.59 26.44 -3.84
C THR A 20 -12.44 25.86 -2.72
N LEU A 21 -12.22 24.60 -2.35
CA LEU A 21 -12.69 24.06 -1.07
C LEU A 21 -11.64 24.36 0.01
N LYS A 22 -11.83 25.49 0.69
CA LYS A 22 -11.07 25.89 1.88
C LYS A 22 -11.95 25.54 3.09
N ALA A 23 -11.79 24.35 3.64
CA ALA A 23 -12.43 23.97 4.89
C ALA A 23 -11.63 24.58 6.05
N CYS A 24 -12.15 25.67 6.60
CA CYS A 24 -11.71 26.24 7.87
C CYS A 24 -12.22 25.34 9.01
N TYR A 25 -11.33 24.58 9.64
CA TYR A 25 -11.59 24.07 10.98
C TYR A 25 -10.97 25.02 12.01
N SER A 26 -11.86 25.81 12.63
CA SER A 26 -11.61 26.60 13.82
C SER A 26 -11.47 25.64 15.01
N PHE A 27 -10.25 25.40 15.46
CA PHE A 27 -10.01 24.69 16.71
C PHE A 27 -10.09 25.69 17.87
N SER A 28 -11.21 25.65 18.58
CA SER A 28 -11.44 26.41 19.80
C SER A 28 -10.47 25.92 20.88
N SER A 29 -9.64 26.83 21.39
CA SER A 29 -8.77 26.61 22.54
C SER A 29 -9.59 26.26 23.78
N ILE A 30 -9.42 25.04 24.30
CA ILE A 30 -9.88 24.65 25.64
C ILE A 30 -8.69 24.81 26.60
N PRO A 31 -8.82 25.55 27.71
CA PRO A 31 -7.75 25.70 28.68
C PRO A 31 -7.55 24.41 29.50
N LEU A 32 -6.30 23.94 29.58
CA LEU A 32 -5.87 22.83 30.43
C LEU A 32 -5.73 23.27 31.89
N PRO A 33 -6.25 22.51 32.88
CA PRO A 33 -5.82 22.63 34.26
C PRO A 33 -4.51 21.86 34.50
N LEU A 34 -3.56 22.56 35.14
CA LEU A 34 -2.32 22.04 35.70
C LEU A 34 -2.61 20.99 36.79
N LEU A 35 -2.14 19.75 36.61
CA LEU A 35 -1.99 18.80 37.71
C LEU A 35 -0.75 17.91 37.54
N HIS A 36 0.21 18.20 38.42
CA HIS A 36 1.02 17.30 39.24
C HIS A 36 1.76 16.11 38.59
N SER A 37 3.09 16.30 38.62
CA SER A 37 4.15 15.30 38.61
C SER A 37 3.88 14.17 39.62
N SER A 38 4.00 12.93 39.15
CA SER A 38 4.39 11.78 39.97
C SER A 38 5.11 10.75 39.10
N ARG A 39 6.41 10.61 39.37
CA ARG A 39 7.27 9.53 38.89
C ARG A 39 6.79 8.21 39.48
N THR A 40 6.62 7.20 38.64
CA THR A 40 6.82 5.81 39.04
C THR A 40 7.47 5.03 37.90
N SER A 41 8.58 4.39 38.25
CA SER A 41 9.37 3.45 37.45
C SER A 41 8.62 2.13 37.36
N ILE A 42 8.43 1.56 36.16
CA ILE A 42 8.12 0.14 36.01
C ILE A 42 8.88 -0.44 34.81
N SER A 43 9.52 -1.57 35.13
CA SER A 43 10.44 -2.42 34.41
C SER A 43 9.91 -3.04 33.11
N SER A 44 10.86 -3.29 32.20
CA SER A 44 10.79 -4.14 31.01
C SER A 44 10.22 -5.55 31.23
N ASN A 45 9.83 -6.13 30.09
CA ASN A 45 9.45 -7.52 29.81
C ASN A 45 7.98 -7.88 30.01
N ARG A 46 7.22 -7.97 28.90
CA ARG A 46 6.33 -9.11 28.59
C ARG A 46 6.21 -9.35 27.07
N PHE A 47 6.86 -10.41 26.64
CA PHE A 47 6.45 -11.29 25.55
C PHE A 47 4.93 -11.50 25.60
N CYS A 48 4.20 -11.11 24.55
CA CYS A 48 2.80 -11.52 24.40
C CYS A 48 2.76 -12.88 23.69
N SER A 49 2.95 -13.93 24.48
CA SER A 49 2.48 -15.28 24.13
C SER A 49 0.94 -15.24 24.12
N ARG A 50 0.32 -15.46 22.97
CA ARG A 50 -1.12 -15.71 22.86
C ARG A 50 -1.36 -17.09 22.26
N LEU A 51 -1.34 -18.10 23.12
CA LEU A 51 -2.00 -19.37 22.90
C LEU A 51 -3.51 -19.15 23.09
N MET A 52 -4.28 -19.35 22.03
CA MET A 52 -5.71 -19.67 22.12
C MET A 52 -5.91 -20.96 21.34
N SER A 53 -6.10 -22.04 22.09
CA SER A 53 -6.47 -23.36 21.60
C SER A 53 -7.99 -23.43 21.60
N SER A 54 -8.60 -23.61 20.42
CA SER A 54 -9.99 -24.03 20.29
C SER A 54 -10.06 -25.10 19.21
N THR A 55 -10.30 -26.33 19.66
CA THR A 55 -10.52 -27.51 18.85
C THR A 55 -11.87 -27.45 18.14
N SER A 56 -11.85 -27.56 16.81
CA SER A 56 -12.89 -28.22 16.01
C SER A 56 -12.22 -28.85 14.79
N PRO A 57 -12.43 -30.14 14.51
CA PRO A 57 -11.79 -30.83 13.41
C PRO A 57 -12.75 -30.86 12.21
N ASP A 58 -12.65 -29.87 11.34
CA ASP A 58 -13.13 -29.97 9.96
C ASP A 58 -12.08 -29.31 9.06
N GLY A 59 -11.69 -30.06 8.03
CA GLY A 59 -10.55 -29.84 7.14
C GLY A 59 -10.13 -28.39 6.91
N GLU A 60 -8.98 -28.07 7.48
CA GLU A 60 -8.16 -26.87 7.32
C GLU A 60 -7.76 -26.68 5.84
N ALA A 61 -8.67 -26.14 5.05
CA ALA A 61 -8.30 -25.25 3.96
C ALA A 61 -8.28 -23.85 4.58
N THR A 62 -7.13 -23.42 5.10
CA THR A 62 -6.82 -21.99 5.06
C THR A 62 -7.04 -21.57 3.61
N VAL A 63 -8.13 -20.85 3.35
CA VAL A 63 -8.58 -20.52 2.01
C VAL A 63 -7.46 -19.68 1.41
N ARG A 64 -6.67 -20.26 0.50
CA ARG A 64 -5.53 -19.60 -0.13
C ARG A 64 -5.93 -18.19 -0.55
N GLY A 65 -5.19 -17.20 -0.05
CA GLY A 65 -5.44 -15.79 -0.35
C GLY A 65 -6.13 -14.98 0.76
N GLU A 66 -6.59 -15.60 1.86
CA GLU A 66 -7.09 -14.84 3.00
C GLU A 66 -5.99 -14.01 3.69
N ILE A 67 -6.35 -12.80 4.08
CA ILE A 67 -5.50 -11.83 4.74
C ILE A 67 -5.88 -11.79 6.23
N TYR A 68 -4.89 -11.92 7.12
CA TYR A 68 -5.08 -11.94 8.58
C TYR A 68 -6.05 -13.01 9.10
N ALA A 69 -6.23 -14.10 8.37
CA ALA A 69 -7.21 -15.15 8.69
C ALA A 69 -8.66 -14.62 8.84
N VAL A 70 -8.98 -13.51 8.16
CA VAL A 70 -10.36 -13.02 8.05
C VAL A 70 -11.06 -13.83 6.95
N PRO A 71 -12.16 -14.54 7.24
CA PRO A 71 -12.84 -15.34 6.23
C PRO A 71 -13.28 -14.52 5.02
N GLY A 72 -13.01 -15.00 3.81
CA GLY A 72 -13.40 -14.30 2.58
C GLY A 72 -12.71 -12.94 2.37
N SER A 73 -11.52 -12.74 2.95
CA SER A 73 -10.73 -11.52 2.82
C SER A 73 -9.72 -11.51 1.67
N GLY A 74 -9.72 -12.54 0.83
CA GLY A 74 -8.87 -12.52 -0.37
C GLY A 74 -9.30 -11.43 -1.35
N TRP A 75 -8.33 -10.87 -2.08
CA TRP A 75 -8.58 -9.84 -3.11
C TRP A 75 -9.58 -10.24 -4.18
N ALA A 76 -9.70 -11.54 -4.45
CA ALA A 76 -10.64 -12.09 -5.40
C ALA A 76 -12.04 -12.37 -4.81
N SER A 77 -12.23 -12.20 -3.50
CA SER A 77 -13.48 -12.47 -2.81
C SER A 77 -14.59 -11.50 -3.24
N PRO A 78 -15.84 -11.96 -3.41
CA PRO A 78 -16.98 -11.06 -3.60
C PRO A 78 -17.26 -10.18 -2.39
N ASP A 79 -16.82 -10.60 -1.20
CA ASP A 79 -16.99 -9.85 0.06
C ASP A 79 -15.93 -8.76 0.25
N TRP A 80 -14.89 -8.76 -0.60
CA TRP A 80 -13.83 -7.76 -0.60
C TRP A 80 -14.35 -6.43 -1.14
N ASN A 81 -14.53 -5.47 -0.23
CA ASN A 81 -15.03 -4.13 -0.54
C ASN A 81 -13.97 -3.07 -0.22
N TRP A 82 -13.10 -2.76 -1.18
CA TRP A 82 -12.07 -1.73 -1.00
C TRP A 82 -12.66 -0.33 -0.93
N GLY A 83 -12.25 0.46 0.06
CA GLY A 83 -12.67 1.86 0.20
C GLY A 83 -14.08 2.06 0.79
N TYR A 84 -14.78 0.99 1.14
CA TYR A 84 -16.04 1.05 1.85
C TYR A 84 -15.83 1.13 3.38
N ALA A 85 -16.83 1.65 4.09
CA ALA A 85 -16.81 1.76 5.55
C ALA A 85 -17.07 0.43 6.27
N SER A 86 -17.31 -0.66 5.53
CA SER A 86 -17.59 -2.00 6.04
C SER A 86 -17.17 -3.07 5.02
N GLY A 87 -17.05 -4.32 5.48
CA GLY A 87 -16.65 -5.48 4.67
C GLY A 87 -15.23 -5.96 4.96
N THR A 88 -14.84 -7.09 4.38
CA THR A 88 -13.57 -7.75 4.74
C THR A 88 -12.34 -6.91 4.39
N GLY A 89 -12.41 -6.10 3.32
CA GLY A 89 -11.37 -5.13 2.97
C GLY A 89 -11.19 -4.02 4.01
N HIS A 90 -12.28 -3.54 4.61
CA HIS A 90 -12.24 -2.57 5.71
C HIS A 90 -11.56 -3.16 6.96
N ASP A 91 -11.95 -4.37 7.34
CA ASP A 91 -11.41 -5.06 8.51
C ASP A 91 -9.91 -5.35 8.35
N CYS A 92 -9.51 -5.83 7.17
CA CYS A 92 -8.10 -6.06 6.85
C CYS A 92 -7.30 -4.75 6.86
N ALA A 93 -7.85 -3.66 6.30
CA ALA A 93 -7.19 -2.36 6.33
C ALA A 93 -7.00 -1.84 7.76
N MET A 94 -7.98 -2.06 8.65
CA MET A 94 -7.86 -1.70 10.07
C MET A 94 -6.76 -2.50 10.77
N ILE A 95 -6.68 -3.82 10.54
CA ILE A 95 -5.63 -4.68 11.09
C ILE A 95 -4.26 -4.24 10.57
N CYS A 96 -4.14 -4.00 9.26
CA CYS A 96 -2.93 -3.54 8.59
C CYS A 96 -2.41 -2.23 9.18
N ARG A 97 -3.27 -1.22 9.32
CA ARG A 97 -2.92 0.09 9.92
C ARG A 97 -2.42 -0.06 11.36
N ARG A 98 -3.00 -0.98 12.14
CA ARG A 98 -2.54 -1.26 13.51
C ARG A 98 -1.17 -1.93 13.52
N ARG A 99 -0.96 -2.97 12.70
CA ARG A 99 0.30 -3.73 12.61
C ARG A 99 1.47 -2.82 12.22
N TRP A 100 1.26 -1.94 11.25
CA TRP A 100 2.29 -1.07 10.67
C TRP A 100 2.23 0.39 11.17
N SER A 101 1.66 0.61 12.35
CA SER A 101 1.48 1.95 12.95
C SER A 101 2.80 2.62 13.38
N ALA A 102 3.78 1.83 13.82
CA ALA A 102 5.09 2.34 14.25
C ALA A 102 6.09 2.46 13.09
N ALA A 103 6.89 3.54 13.10
CA ALA A 103 7.91 3.78 12.06
C ALA A 103 8.95 2.65 11.99
N ASP A 104 9.39 2.13 13.14
CA ASP A 104 10.36 1.04 13.21
C ASP A 104 9.81 -0.24 12.58
N SER A 105 8.53 -0.57 12.81
CA SER A 105 7.87 -1.71 12.17
C SER A 105 7.79 -1.55 10.65
N ARG A 106 7.54 -0.33 10.17
CA ARG A 106 7.52 -0.02 8.73
C ARG A 106 8.91 -0.14 8.10
N ALA A 107 9.94 0.37 8.78
CA ALA A 107 11.32 0.25 8.35
C ALA A 107 11.74 -1.22 8.26
N ALA A 108 11.39 -2.02 9.28
CA ALA A 108 11.65 -3.45 9.29
C ALA A 108 10.94 -4.20 8.14
N LEU A 109 9.69 -3.83 7.82
CA LEU A 109 8.98 -4.38 6.67
C LEU A 109 9.70 -4.06 5.35
N VAL A 110 10.06 -2.78 5.14
CA VAL A 110 10.76 -2.36 3.91
C VAL A 110 12.08 -3.12 3.79
N GLU A 111 12.85 -3.23 4.86
CA GLU A 111 14.10 -3.98 4.89
C GLU A 111 13.90 -5.46 4.52
N ALA A 112 12.91 -6.12 5.14
CA ALA A 112 12.60 -7.53 4.86
C ALA A 112 12.13 -7.76 3.41
N LEU A 113 11.49 -6.78 2.78
CA LEU A 113 11.05 -6.85 1.38
C LEU A 113 12.22 -6.66 0.40
N LEU A 114 13.21 -5.85 0.75
CA LEU A 114 14.39 -5.58 -0.08
C LEU A 114 15.43 -6.69 0.02
N HIS A 115 15.46 -7.38 1.16
CA HIS A 115 16.36 -8.48 1.44
C HIS A 115 15.57 -9.74 1.87
N PRO A 116 14.68 -10.27 1.00
CA PRO A 116 13.87 -11.42 1.36
C PRO A 116 14.76 -12.66 1.53
N PRO A 117 14.48 -13.53 2.51
CA PRO A 117 15.24 -14.77 2.66
C PRO A 117 15.04 -15.67 1.44
N PRO A 118 16.03 -16.52 1.07
CA PRO A 118 15.93 -17.38 -0.11
C PRO A 118 14.80 -18.41 0.03
N ALA A 119 14.07 -18.69 -1.04
CA ALA A 119 12.92 -19.61 -1.02
C ALA A 119 13.31 -21.05 -0.65
N ASN A 120 14.53 -21.47 -0.97
CA ASN A 120 14.96 -22.87 -0.86
C ASN A 120 15.86 -23.14 0.37
N GLY A 121 15.61 -22.46 1.48
CA GLY A 121 16.34 -22.59 2.75
C GLY A 121 16.10 -23.89 3.53
N GLY A 122 15.82 -25.00 2.86
CA GLY A 122 15.99 -26.40 3.31
C GLY A 122 15.27 -26.93 4.57
N LEU A 123 14.74 -26.10 5.48
CA LEU A 123 14.27 -26.56 6.80
C LEU A 123 13.01 -25.86 7.32
N VAL A 124 12.59 -24.74 6.73
CA VAL A 124 11.41 -23.98 7.13
C VAL A 124 10.55 -23.77 5.89
N ASP A 125 9.23 -23.87 6.04
CA ASP A 125 8.28 -23.52 4.98
C ASP A 125 8.64 -22.13 4.44
N ALA A 126 8.94 -22.04 3.15
CA ALA A 126 9.44 -20.82 2.49
C ALA A 126 8.48 -19.64 2.71
N ASP A 127 7.18 -19.93 2.77
CA ASP A 127 6.13 -18.95 3.02
C ASP A 127 6.16 -18.44 4.46
N ALA A 128 6.49 -19.30 5.43
CA ALA A 128 6.62 -18.91 6.84
C ALA A 128 7.89 -18.09 7.10
N ALA A 129 8.98 -18.35 6.36
CA ALA A 129 10.19 -17.56 6.43
C ALA A 129 10.01 -16.14 5.88
N ARG A 130 9.03 -15.94 4.99
CA ARG A 130 8.77 -14.67 4.30
C ARG A 130 7.50 -13.98 4.82
N ASP A 131 7.47 -13.70 6.12
CA ASP A 131 6.44 -12.87 6.78
C ASP A 131 6.67 -11.36 6.48
N PRO A 132 5.62 -10.59 6.11
CA PRO A 132 4.24 -11.01 5.91
C PRO A 132 4.00 -11.75 4.58
N PRO A 133 2.92 -12.56 4.51
CA PRO A 133 2.45 -13.14 3.25
C PRO A 133 2.27 -12.07 2.17
N PHE A 134 2.50 -12.42 0.91
CA PHE A 134 2.49 -11.43 -0.16
C PHE A 134 1.12 -10.76 -0.36
N GLU A 135 0.02 -11.43 0.00
CA GLU A 135 -1.33 -10.84 0.02
C GLU A 135 -1.45 -9.62 0.93
N GLU A 136 -0.78 -9.67 2.09
CA GLU A 136 -0.69 -8.55 3.00
C GLU A 136 0.22 -7.45 2.43
N VAL A 137 1.31 -7.80 1.74
CA VAL A 137 2.17 -6.82 1.06
C VAL A 137 1.39 -6.02 0.02
N LYS A 138 0.52 -6.69 -0.76
CA LYS A 138 -0.40 -6.01 -1.70
C LYS A 138 -1.34 -5.04 -0.96
N LEU A 139 -1.79 -5.39 0.24
CA LEU A 139 -2.66 -4.55 1.07
C LEU A 139 -1.93 -3.31 1.56
N VAL A 140 -0.72 -3.48 2.08
CA VAL A 140 0.16 -2.37 2.47
C VAL A 140 0.38 -1.42 1.30
N LEU A 141 0.69 -1.95 0.12
CA LEU A 141 0.84 -1.16 -1.11
C LEU A 141 -0.43 -0.38 -1.45
N GLY A 142 -1.58 -1.06 -1.54
CA GLY A 142 -2.85 -0.40 -1.86
C GLY A 142 -3.17 0.75 -0.90
N LEU A 143 -2.93 0.55 0.40
CA LEU A 143 -3.11 1.58 1.42
C LEU A 143 -2.07 2.71 1.32
N ALA A 144 -0.82 2.40 0.98
CA ALA A 144 0.21 3.40 0.75
C ALA A 144 -0.17 4.32 -0.43
N TRP A 145 -0.72 3.77 -1.53
CA TRP A 145 -1.25 4.58 -2.63
C TRP A 145 -2.48 5.39 -2.24
N GLN A 146 -3.36 4.81 -1.40
CA GLN A 146 -4.48 5.57 -0.85
C GLN A 146 -4.01 6.75 -0.01
N CYS A 147 -2.98 6.57 0.82
CA CYS A 147 -2.37 7.63 1.61
C CYS A 147 -1.69 8.67 0.69
N GLY A 148 -0.91 8.21 -0.29
CA GLY A 148 -0.23 9.04 -1.27
C GLY A 148 -1.18 9.92 -2.10
N ARG A 149 -2.44 9.49 -2.25
CA ARG A 149 -3.46 10.30 -2.92
C ARG A 149 -3.77 11.59 -2.16
N TRP A 150 -3.68 11.55 -0.82
CA TRP A 150 -3.99 12.69 0.04
C TRP A 150 -2.81 13.67 0.18
N ASP A 151 -1.57 13.18 0.13
CA ASP A 151 -0.36 14.02 0.24
C ASP A 151 0.25 14.41 -1.13
N GLY A 152 -0.23 13.81 -2.22
CA GLY A 152 0.22 14.07 -3.60
C GLY A 152 1.39 13.19 -4.06
N SER A 153 1.81 12.20 -3.28
CA SER A 153 2.89 11.25 -3.63
C SER A 153 2.42 10.03 -4.42
N ASP A 154 1.13 9.93 -4.79
CA ASP A 154 0.61 8.78 -5.55
C ASP A 154 1.08 8.69 -7.00
N GLY A 155 1.82 9.70 -7.50
CA GLY A 155 2.27 9.78 -8.90
C GLY A 155 1.23 10.39 -9.85
N GLY A 156 0.09 10.88 -9.35
CA GLY A 156 -0.92 11.57 -10.15
C GLY A 156 -1.62 10.66 -11.17
N ARG A 157 -1.53 11.00 -12.47
CA ARG A 157 -2.09 10.17 -13.55
C ARG A 157 -1.25 8.90 -13.68
N GLY A 158 -1.85 7.72 -13.55
CA GLY A 158 -1.11 6.48 -13.31
C GLY A 158 -0.87 6.15 -11.83
N GLY A 159 -1.44 6.93 -10.91
CA GLY A 159 -1.34 6.72 -9.46
C GLY A 159 -2.44 5.87 -8.86
N TYR A 160 -2.93 6.26 -7.67
CA TYR A 160 -3.85 5.47 -6.83
C TYR A 160 -5.05 4.90 -7.59
N GLY A 161 -5.77 5.74 -8.36
CA GLY A 161 -6.99 5.31 -9.04
C GLY A 161 -6.76 4.17 -10.03
N GLU A 162 -5.65 4.18 -10.76
CA GLU A 162 -5.31 3.15 -11.73
C GLU A 162 -4.71 1.89 -11.08
N VAL A 163 -3.96 2.04 -9.98
CA VAL A 163 -3.49 0.91 -9.16
C VAL A 163 -4.70 0.16 -8.61
N LEU A 164 -5.63 0.90 -8.02
CA LEU A 164 -6.84 0.34 -7.44
C LEU A 164 -7.71 -0.34 -8.48
N ALA A 165 -7.89 0.27 -9.66
CA ALA A 165 -8.65 -0.35 -10.75
C ALA A 165 -8.04 -1.69 -11.18
N LYS A 166 -6.71 -1.81 -11.25
CA LYS A 166 -6.03 -3.08 -11.57
C LYS A 166 -6.15 -4.13 -10.46
N MET A 167 -6.02 -3.71 -9.20
CA MET A 167 -6.22 -4.62 -8.06
C MET A 167 -7.67 -5.13 -8.03
N ALA A 168 -8.66 -4.24 -8.20
CA ALA A 168 -10.07 -4.58 -8.26
C ALA A 168 -10.43 -5.48 -9.45
N SER A 169 -9.75 -5.31 -10.59
CA SER A 169 -9.90 -6.19 -11.75
C SER A 169 -9.17 -7.53 -11.61
N LYS A 170 -8.60 -7.83 -10.43
CA LYS A 170 -7.85 -9.07 -10.15
C LYS A 170 -6.66 -9.27 -11.10
N ALA A 171 -6.03 -8.17 -11.53
CA ALA A 171 -4.92 -8.22 -12.50
C ALA A 171 -3.70 -9.00 -11.97
N TYR A 172 -3.56 -9.12 -10.66
CA TYR A 172 -2.44 -9.77 -9.96
C TYR A 172 -2.84 -11.10 -9.31
N GLU A 173 -4.05 -11.61 -9.56
CA GLU A 173 -4.53 -12.87 -9.00
C GLU A 173 -4.56 -13.99 -10.07
N PRO A 174 -4.25 -15.25 -9.67
CA PRO A 174 -3.78 -15.67 -8.34
C PRO A 174 -2.26 -15.48 -8.16
N SER A 175 -1.79 -15.35 -6.92
CA SER A 175 -0.37 -15.10 -6.62
C SER A 175 0.59 -16.26 -6.93
N ASP A 176 0.08 -17.47 -7.15
CA ASP A 176 0.86 -18.64 -7.58
C ASP A 176 1.01 -18.75 -9.10
N ASP A 177 0.35 -17.88 -9.88
CA ASP A 177 0.54 -17.76 -11.32
C ASP A 177 1.79 -16.90 -11.62
N PRO A 178 2.84 -17.47 -12.24
CA PRO A 178 4.04 -16.73 -12.63
C PRO A 178 3.74 -15.54 -13.55
N ALA A 179 2.76 -15.65 -14.45
CA ALA A 179 2.37 -14.56 -15.35
C ALA A 179 1.76 -13.38 -14.57
N LYS A 180 1.00 -13.66 -13.51
CA LYS A 180 0.40 -12.64 -12.63
C LYS A 180 1.45 -11.96 -11.77
N SER A 181 2.39 -12.72 -11.22
CA SER A 181 3.55 -12.17 -10.49
C SER A 181 4.42 -11.28 -11.38
N ARG A 182 4.67 -11.69 -12.63
CA ARG A 182 5.39 -10.84 -13.61
C ARG A 182 4.61 -9.58 -13.97
N SER A 183 3.31 -9.70 -14.26
CA SER A 183 2.42 -8.57 -14.52
C SER A 183 2.43 -7.55 -13.38
N PHE A 184 2.46 -8.03 -12.12
CA PHE A 184 2.62 -7.17 -10.96
C PHE A 184 3.94 -6.40 -10.99
N VAL A 185 5.08 -7.09 -11.12
CA VAL A 185 6.41 -6.43 -11.11
C VAL A 185 6.53 -5.43 -12.26
N GLU A 186 6.10 -5.79 -13.46
CA GLU A 186 6.13 -4.88 -14.61
C GLU A 186 5.24 -3.65 -14.40
N ASP A 187 4.05 -3.81 -13.81
CA ASP A 187 3.17 -2.68 -13.52
C ASP A 187 3.75 -1.76 -12.48
N MET A 188 4.27 -2.32 -11.38
CA MET A 188 4.90 -1.55 -10.32
C MET A 188 6.17 -0.85 -10.83
N ARG A 189 6.99 -1.50 -11.66
CA ARG A 189 8.16 -0.89 -12.33
C ARG A 189 7.77 0.31 -13.17
N ARG A 190 6.70 0.22 -13.97
CA ARG A 190 6.21 1.36 -14.77
C ARG A 190 5.77 2.52 -13.89
N ARG A 191 5.05 2.22 -12.80
CA ARG A 191 4.52 3.24 -11.86
C ARG A 191 5.59 3.85 -10.99
N TYR A 192 6.64 3.11 -10.65
CA TYR A 192 7.77 3.59 -9.86
C TYR A 192 8.36 4.88 -10.44
N ARG A 193 8.42 4.98 -11.77
CA ARG A 193 8.90 6.17 -12.50
C ARG A 193 8.05 7.42 -12.25
N LEU A 194 6.83 7.27 -11.77
CA LEU A 194 5.92 8.37 -11.42
C LEU A 194 6.11 8.88 -9.99
N LEU A 195 6.74 8.09 -9.11
CA LEU A 195 6.85 8.36 -7.67
C LEU A 195 8.03 9.28 -7.32
N GLY A 196 8.85 9.66 -8.31
CA GLY A 196 10.00 10.55 -8.07
C GLY A 196 11.13 9.91 -7.24
N GLY A 197 11.24 8.58 -7.28
CA GLY A 197 12.27 7.83 -6.55
C GLY A 197 13.72 8.18 -6.95
N GLY A 198 14.67 7.78 -6.10
CA GLY A 198 16.10 8.01 -6.33
C GLY A 198 16.63 7.27 -7.56
N LYS A 199 17.71 7.79 -8.18
CA LYS A 199 18.32 7.16 -9.37
C LYS A 199 18.85 5.75 -9.10
N GLU A 200 19.36 5.51 -7.90
CA GLU A 200 19.88 4.21 -7.48
C GLU A 200 18.76 3.18 -7.38
N ASP A 201 17.68 3.51 -6.67
CA ASP A 201 16.49 2.65 -6.56
C ASP A 201 15.81 2.41 -7.92
N ALA A 202 15.84 3.39 -8.84
CA ALA A 202 15.34 3.19 -10.20
C ALA A 202 16.18 2.17 -10.98
N ALA A 203 17.50 2.22 -10.85
CA ALA A 203 18.39 1.22 -11.45
C ALA A 203 18.16 -0.16 -10.81
N GLU A 204 17.96 -0.22 -9.49
CA GLU A 204 17.61 -1.46 -8.80
C GLU A 204 16.29 -2.04 -9.35
N MET A 205 15.24 -1.23 -9.45
CA MET A 205 13.94 -1.62 -10.02
C MET A 205 14.04 -2.16 -11.46
N ASP A 206 14.84 -1.51 -12.30
CA ASP A 206 15.06 -1.93 -13.69
C ASP A 206 15.90 -3.22 -13.78
N SER A 207 16.71 -3.54 -12.77
CA SER A 207 17.53 -4.75 -12.70
C SER A 207 16.83 -5.98 -12.13
N LEU A 208 15.61 -5.84 -11.57
CA LEU A 208 14.85 -6.99 -11.06
C LEU A 208 14.58 -8.00 -12.19
N ASP A 209 15.09 -9.21 -12.01
CA ASP A 209 14.89 -10.31 -12.94
C ASP A 209 13.47 -10.88 -12.81
N VAL A 210 12.77 -10.94 -13.95
CA VAL A 210 11.42 -11.50 -14.09
C VAL A 210 11.35 -12.46 -15.29
N GLY A 211 12.51 -12.99 -15.70
CA GLY A 211 12.66 -13.86 -16.87
C GLY A 211 11.86 -15.17 -16.78
N ASP A 212 11.83 -15.88 -17.91
CA ASP A 212 11.10 -17.14 -18.06
C ASP A 212 11.77 -18.34 -17.34
N ASP A 213 13.01 -18.17 -16.90
CA ASP A 213 13.87 -19.24 -16.37
C ASP A 213 13.53 -19.62 -14.91
N GLY A 214 12.50 -19.01 -14.31
CA GLY A 214 12.04 -19.35 -12.96
C GLY A 214 12.95 -18.85 -11.84
N ALA A 215 13.72 -17.77 -12.08
CA ALA A 215 14.27 -16.96 -11.01
C ALA A 215 13.16 -16.63 -9.99
N ASP A 216 13.52 -16.48 -8.71
CA ASP A 216 12.57 -16.36 -7.60
C ASP A 216 11.63 -15.15 -7.78
N LEU A 217 10.50 -15.38 -8.46
CA LEU A 217 9.52 -14.35 -8.79
C LEU A 217 8.92 -13.75 -7.52
N ASP A 218 8.89 -14.51 -6.42
CA ASP A 218 8.47 -14.00 -5.12
C ASP A 218 9.50 -13.03 -4.53
N GLU A 219 10.80 -13.31 -4.65
CA GLU A 219 11.84 -12.34 -4.34
C GLU A 219 11.68 -11.07 -5.20
N ALA A 220 11.52 -11.20 -6.52
CA ALA A 220 11.39 -10.05 -7.41
C ALA A 220 10.19 -9.16 -7.05
N ARG A 221 9.01 -9.75 -6.79
CA ARG A 221 7.80 -8.99 -6.39
C ARG A 221 7.94 -8.36 -5.02
N ARG A 222 8.60 -9.01 -4.05
CA ARG A 222 8.86 -8.43 -2.72
C ARG A 222 9.82 -7.25 -2.81
N ARG A 223 10.94 -7.39 -3.52
CA ARG A 223 11.90 -6.30 -3.73
C ARG A 223 11.26 -5.13 -4.46
N CYS A 224 10.48 -5.42 -5.50
CA CYS A 224 9.69 -4.43 -6.21
C CYS A 224 8.74 -3.67 -5.27
N ALA A 225 8.01 -4.37 -4.39
CA ALA A 225 7.14 -3.75 -3.40
C ALA A 225 7.92 -2.88 -2.39
N GLY A 226 9.06 -3.37 -1.90
CA GLY A 226 9.93 -2.64 -0.97
C GLY A 226 10.43 -1.32 -1.57
N LEU A 227 10.87 -1.34 -2.83
CA LEU A 227 11.32 -0.14 -3.55
C LEU A 227 10.19 0.88 -3.71
N VAL A 228 9.00 0.42 -4.13
CA VAL A 228 7.82 1.29 -4.23
C VAL A 228 7.47 1.92 -2.89
N LEU A 229 7.36 1.14 -1.82
CA LEU A 229 7.02 1.66 -0.48
C LEU A 229 8.04 2.70 -0.02
N ARG A 230 9.33 2.46 -0.30
CA ARG A 230 10.41 3.42 -0.01
C ARG A 230 10.21 4.73 -0.77
N ALA A 231 9.94 4.66 -2.08
CA ALA A 231 9.71 5.85 -2.91
C ALA A 231 8.47 6.65 -2.49
N MET A 232 7.45 5.98 -1.94
CA MET A 232 6.24 6.63 -1.42
C MET A 232 6.41 7.21 -0.01
N GLY A 233 7.61 7.12 0.59
CA GLY A 233 7.85 7.61 1.94
C GLY A 233 7.08 6.83 3.02
N PHE A 234 6.74 5.57 2.77
CA PHE A 234 5.91 4.75 3.67
C PHE A 234 6.40 4.75 5.13
N VAL A 235 7.72 4.70 5.35
CA VAL A 235 8.30 4.71 6.70
C VAL A 235 7.96 6.00 7.44
N GLN A 236 8.01 7.15 6.76
CA GLN A 236 7.75 8.46 7.35
C GLN A 236 6.25 8.75 7.43
N ASN A 237 5.49 8.40 6.39
CA ASN A 237 4.11 8.82 6.20
C ASN A 237 3.08 7.87 6.81
N GLY A 238 3.37 6.57 6.90
CA GLY A 238 2.42 5.56 7.37
C GLY A 238 1.35 5.18 6.33
N LEU A 239 0.20 4.69 6.81
CA LEU A 239 -0.97 4.20 6.05
C LEU A 239 -2.27 4.90 6.44
#